data_AF-A0A5B0Q6X6-F1
#
_entry.id   AF-A0A5B0Q6X6-F1
#
_cell.length_a   1.000
_cell.length_b   1.000
_cell.length_c   1.000
_cell.angle_alpha   90.00
_cell.angle_beta   90.00
_cell.angle_gamma   90.00
#
_symmetry.space_group_name_H-M   'P 1'
#
loop_
_entity.id
_entity.type
_entity.pdbx_description
1 polymer ?
#
loop_
_entity_poly.entity_id
_entity_poly.type
_entity_poly.pdbx_seq_one_letter_code
_entity_poly.pdbx_strand_id
1 'polypeptide(L)'
;MAKPEGTQPEYRNAAPTGEAHGGYSMCALTCDFLLQGLPSLSGSPRLDYDSCLRWAVHMQGLPIEGGGFRGRTNKLVDGCYGWWCGSALTLLQALMSTDLSTDQQGCSDLLDRQALQEYILLISQDLTPNAKKGGLRDKPCTPPDLYHTYYILGALSLMQHPQKHSSQRIQELKQNFKRPHYSKCILGDSESESDAFQRMKEIYSRVLGWEVEKDKELVVGLVSNEVEPVHPIFNIKQEAIQNLMDYFYDQNQAN
;
A
#
# COMPACT_ATOMS: atom_id res chain seq x y z
N MET A 1 0.25 12.56 28.89
CA MET A 1 -0.51 12.84 27.66
C MET A 1 -1.47 11.69 27.47
N ALA A 2 -2.78 11.94 27.46
CA ALA A 2 -3.78 10.90 27.23
C ALA A 2 -3.65 10.39 25.79
N LYS A 3 -3.61 9.06 25.60
CA LYS A 3 -3.74 8.46 24.27
C LYS A 3 -5.08 8.93 23.68
N PRO A 4 -5.15 9.34 22.40
CA PRO A 4 -6.44 9.57 21.77
C PRO A 4 -7.21 8.25 21.81
N GLU A 5 -8.29 8.22 22.58
CA GLU A 5 -9.21 7.09 22.60
C GLU A 5 -9.82 7.01 21.20
N GLY A 6 -9.51 5.93 20.47
CA GLY A 6 -10.19 5.62 19.22
C GLY A 6 -11.66 5.47 19.51
N THR A 7 -12.47 6.45 19.14
CA THR A 7 -13.92 6.36 19.27
C THR A 7 -14.39 5.37 18.22
N GLN A 8 -14.78 4.15 18.64
CA GLN A 8 -15.58 3.29 17.78
C GLN A 8 -16.82 4.10 17.39
N PRO A 9 -17.03 4.44 16.12
CA PRO A 9 -18.22 5.17 15.75
C PRO A 9 -19.41 4.24 16.00
N GLU A 10 -20.33 4.60 16.89
CA GLU A 10 -21.61 3.92 17.04
C GLU A 10 -22.45 4.16 15.78
N TYR A 11 -22.19 3.38 14.73
CA TYR A 11 -23.11 3.30 13.60
C TYR A 11 -24.32 2.47 14.04
N ARG A 12 -25.28 3.10 14.73
CA ARG A 12 -26.51 2.45 15.25
C ARG A 12 -27.32 1.67 14.19
N ASN A 13 -27.04 1.89 12.89
CA ASN A 13 -27.69 1.23 11.76
C ASN A 13 -26.70 0.52 10.79
N ALA A 14 -25.41 0.38 11.12
CA ALA A 14 -24.52 -0.42 10.29
C ALA A 14 -24.76 -1.90 10.61
N ALA A 15 -25.26 -2.65 9.63
CA ALA A 15 -25.20 -4.11 9.68
C ALA A 15 -23.74 -4.56 9.88
N PRO A 16 -23.46 -5.67 10.59
CA PRO A 16 -22.11 -6.22 10.61
C PRO A 16 -21.69 -6.53 9.17
N THR A 17 -20.78 -5.74 8.61
CA THR A 17 -20.44 -5.75 7.18
C THR A 17 -19.60 -6.98 6.77
N GLY A 18 -19.19 -7.80 7.74
CA GLY A 18 -18.47 -9.05 7.53
C GLY A 18 -17.34 -9.24 8.55
N GLU A 19 -16.61 -10.35 8.41
CA GLU A 19 -15.37 -10.59 9.16
C GLU A 19 -14.23 -9.72 8.60
N ALA A 20 -13.29 -9.29 9.46
CA ALA A 20 -12.06 -8.64 9.01
C ALA A 20 -11.36 -9.48 7.94
N HIS A 21 -10.97 -8.86 6.82
CA HIS A 21 -10.50 -9.54 5.62
C HIS A 21 -9.43 -8.73 4.91
N GLY A 22 -8.30 -9.35 4.53
CA GLY A 22 -7.11 -8.67 4.02
C GLY A 22 -7.43 -7.70 2.87
N GLY A 23 -8.18 -8.17 1.87
CA GLY A 23 -8.68 -7.32 0.78
C GLY A 23 -9.48 -6.10 1.25
N TYR A 24 -10.51 -6.27 2.09
CA TYR A 24 -11.33 -5.16 2.56
C TYR A 24 -10.58 -4.22 3.51
N SER A 25 -9.72 -4.77 4.36
CA SER A 25 -8.86 -4.00 5.25
C SER A 25 -7.89 -3.12 4.46
N MET A 26 -7.25 -3.63 3.42
CA MET A 26 -6.39 -2.84 2.54
C MET A 26 -7.18 -1.75 1.80
N CYS A 27 -8.37 -2.08 1.28
CA CYS A 27 -9.23 -1.07 0.66
C CYS A 27 -9.61 0.05 1.64
N ALA A 28 -10.00 -0.29 2.87
CA ALA A 28 -10.36 0.68 3.90
C ALA A 28 -9.17 1.57 4.29
N LEU A 29 -7.98 0.99 4.52
CA LEU A 29 -6.76 1.73 4.82
C LEU A 29 -6.35 2.64 3.67
N THR A 30 -6.48 2.18 2.42
CA THR A 30 -6.21 2.99 1.23
C THR A 30 -7.16 4.17 1.13
N CYS A 31 -8.46 3.94 1.33
CA CYS A 31 -9.45 5.02 1.35
C CYS A 31 -9.12 6.04 2.43
N ASP A 32 -8.79 5.58 3.64
CA ASP A 32 -8.40 6.46 4.75
C ASP A 32 -7.14 7.28 4.43
N PHE A 33 -6.10 6.66 3.86
CA PHE A 33 -4.89 7.36 3.41
C PHE A 33 -5.18 8.45 2.37
N LEU A 34 -6.05 8.16 1.40
CA LEU A 34 -6.44 9.10 0.35
C LEU A 34 -7.29 10.25 0.91
N LEU A 35 -8.25 9.95 1.78
CA LEU A 35 -9.14 10.95 2.40
C LEU A 35 -8.38 11.87 3.36
N GLN A 36 -7.37 11.38 4.07
CA GLN A 36 -6.49 12.22 4.89
C GLN A 36 -5.69 13.25 4.06
N GLY A 37 -5.57 13.05 2.75
CA GLY A 37 -5.01 14.04 1.83
C GLY A 37 -5.96 15.20 1.50
N LEU A 38 -7.22 15.18 1.97
CA LEU A 38 -8.17 16.26 1.78
C LEU A 38 -8.12 17.24 2.95
N PRO A 39 -7.73 18.51 2.73
CA PRO A 39 -7.67 19.51 3.80
C PRO A 39 -8.99 19.70 4.54
N SER A 40 -10.12 19.54 3.85
CA SER A 40 -11.46 19.62 4.42
C SER A 40 -11.80 18.51 5.43
N LEU A 41 -11.02 17.43 5.46
CA LEU A 41 -11.21 16.26 6.32
C LEU A 41 -10.12 16.10 7.39
N SER A 42 -9.28 17.12 7.60
CA SER A 42 -8.12 17.08 8.51
C SER A 42 -8.45 16.77 9.99
N GLY A 43 -9.73 16.71 10.37
CA GLY A 43 -10.20 16.36 11.72
C GLY A 43 -11.16 15.18 11.77
N SER A 44 -11.31 14.42 10.68
CA SER A 44 -12.16 13.23 10.66
C SER A 44 -11.61 12.13 11.58
N PRO A 45 -12.48 11.29 12.18
CA PRO A 45 -12.04 10.13 12.95
C PRO A 45 -11.11 9.24 12.11
N ARG A 46 -9.98 8.87 12.70
CA ARG A 46 -9.02 7.95 12.09
C ARG A 46 -9.40 6.51 12.42
N LEU A 47 -9.00 5.57 11.56
CA LEU A 47 -9.05 4.16 11.89
C LEU A 47 -8.13 3.85 13.08
N ASP A 48 -8.47 2.83 13.86
CA ASP A 48 -7.60 2.31 14.92
C ASP A 48 -6.43 1.54 14.28
N TYR A 49 -5.35 2.25 13.96
CA TYR A 49 -4.17 1.69 13.29
C TYR A 49 -3.46 0.65 14.15
N ASP A 50 -3.49 0.78 15.49
CA ASP A 50 -2.89 -0.21 16.39
C ASP A 50 -3.60 -1.56 16.26
N SER A 51 -4.94 -1.55 16.24
CA SER A 51 -5.75 -2.75 16.01
C SER A 51 -5.57 -3.32 14.60
N CYS A 52 -5.51 -2.46 13.57
CA CYS A 52 -5.24 -2.88 12.19
C CYS A 52 -3.86 -3.54 12.06
N LEU A 53 -2.82 -2.93 12.64
CA LEU A 53 -1.46 -3.45 12.64
C LEU A 53 -1.40 -4.80 13.34
N ARG A 54 -1.93 -4.89 14.57
CA ARG A 54 -1.99 -6.14 15.31
C ARG A 54 -2.65 -7.24 14.49
N TRP A 55 -3.79 -6.97 13.86
CA TRP A 55 -4.48 -7.99 13.07
C TRP A 55 -3.67 -8.38 11.82
N ALA A 56 -3.14 -7.41 11.08
CA ALA A 56 -2.44 -7.65 9.82
C ALA A 56 -1.14 -8.44 10.01
N VAL A 57 -0.35 -8.17 11.05
CA VAL A 57 0.88 -8.95 11.31
C VAL A 57 0.58 -10.42 11.66
N HIS A 58 -0.56 -10.70 12.31
CA HIS A 58 -0.98 -12.08 12.63
C HIS A 58 -1.51 -12.84 11.39
N MET A 59 -1.68 -12.15 10.26
CA MET A 59 -2.09 -12.81 9.02
C MET A 59 -0.90 -13.50 8.32
N GLN A 60 0.35 -13.22 8.70
CA GLN A 60 1.49 -13.95 8.17
C GLN A 60 1.53 -15.37 8.74
N GLY A 61 1.69 -16.36 7.88
CA GLY A 61 1.75 -17.78 8.21
C GLY A 61 3.02 -18.14 8.96
N LEU A 62 2.95 -19.23 9.71
CA LEU A 62 4.12 -19.82 10.37
C LEU A 62 5.05 -20.51 9.35
N PRO A 63 6.28 -20.89 9.72
CA PRO A 63 7.19 -21.60 8.81
C PRO A 63 6.60 -22.88 8.20
N ILE A 64 5.74 -23.60 8.93
CA ILE A 64 5.05 -24.80 8.41
C ILE A 64 4.05 -24.48 7.28
N GLU A 65 3.57 -23.24 7.20
CA GLU A 65 2.72 -22.72 6.13
C GLU A 65 3.53 -21.95 5.08
N GLY A 66 4.86 -21.96 5.19
CA GLY A 66 5.79 -21.32 4.25
C GLY A 66 5.88 -19.80 4.36
N GLY A 67 5.31 -19.16 5.38
CA GLY A 67 5.42 -17.70 5.56
C GLY A 67 4.54 -16.84 4.64
N GLY A 68 3.61 -17.45 3.89
CA GLY A 68 2.59 -16.74 3.10
C GLY A 68 1.50 -16.12 3.98
N PHE A 69 0.67 -15.24 3.44
CA PHE A 69 -0.40 -14.60 4.20
C PHE A 69 -1.74 -15.31 4.06
N ARG A 70 -2.54 -15.31 5.13
CA ARG A 70 -3.96 -15.68 5.10
C ARG A 70 -4.82 -14.42 5.03
N GLY A 71 -5.99 -14.51 4.42
CA GLY A 71 -6.89 -13.37 4.30
C GLY A 71 -7.64 -13.03 5.59
N ARG A 72 -7.84 -14.03 6.47
CA ARG A 72 -8.67 -13.96 7.67
C ARG A 72 -8.21 -14.96 8.73
N THR A 73 -8.61 -14.71 9.97
CA THR A 73 -8.28 -15.56 11.12
C THR A 73 -8.72 -17.01 10.89
N ASN A 74 -7.85 -17.97 11.22
CA ASN A 74 -8.09 -19.42 11.07
C ASN A 74 -8.42 -19.89 9.64
N LYS A 75 -8.04 -19.13 8.61
CA LYS A 75 -8.07 -19.58 7.21
C LYS A 75 -6.69 -19.99 6.71
N LEU A 76 -6.66 -20.64 5.56
CA LEU A 76 -5.44 -21.05 4.89
C LEU A 76 -4.70 -19.83 4.32
N VAL A 77 -3.40 -19.97 4.17
CA VAL A 77 -2.57 -19.05 3.38
C VAL A 77 -2.93 -19.11 1.90
N ASP A 78 -2.76 -17.99 1.22
CA ASP A 78 -3.02 -17.79 -0.20
C ASP A 78 -2.12 -16.64 -0.71
N GLY A 79 -1.43 -16.89 -1.82
CA GLY A 79 -0.44 -15.98 -2.39
C GLY A 79 -0.95 -14.57 -2.65
N CYS A 80 -2.23 -14.37 -2.99
CA CYS A 80 -2.74 -13.03 -3.27
C CYS A 80 -2.73 -12.13 -2.03
N TYR A 81 -2.82 -12.69 -0.83
CA TYR A 81 -2.74 -11.92 0.41
C TYR A 81 -1.33 -11.42 0.72
N GLY A 82 -0.30 -11.91 0.02
CA GLY A 82 1.01 -11.28 0.04
C GLY A 82 0.92 -9.81 -0.35
N TRP A 83 0.09 -9.48 -1.34
CA TRP A 83 -0.22 -8.08 -1.65
C TRP A 83 -1.18 -7.52 -0.62
N TRP A 84 -2.39 -8.06 -0.51
CA TRP A 84 -3.44 -7.41 0.30
C TRP A 84 -3.06 -7.17 1.76
N CYS A 85 -2.38 -8.12 2.41
CA CYS A 85 -1.94 -7.94 3.80
C CYS A 85 -0.55 -7.28 3.86
N GLY A 86 0.39 -7.63 2.98
CA GLY A 86 1.74 -7.04 2.98
C GLY A 86 1.75 -5.55 2.64
N SER A 87 0.98 -5.12 1.65
CA SER A 87 0.80 -3.71 1.29
C SER A 87 0.08 -2.93 2.40
N ALA A 88 -0.88 -3.56 3.08
CA ALA A 88 -1.55 -2.95 4.23
C ALA A 88 -0.56 -2.65 5.37
N LEU A 89 0.39 -3.55 5.64
CA LEU A 89 1.45 -3.30 6.62
C LEU A 89 2.37 -2.15 6.21
N THR A 90 2.74 -2.06 4.92
CA THR A 90 3.53 -0.92 4.41
C THR A 90 2.76 0.40 4.56
N LEU A 91 1.47 0.40 4.26
CA LEU A 91 0.63 1.59 4.40
C LEU A 91 0.41 1.98 5.86
N LEU A 92 0.21 1.00 6.76
CA LEU A 92 0.13 1.24 8.20
C LEU A 92 1.42 1.84 8.75
N GLN A 93 2.59 1.35 8.32
CA GLN A 93 3.86 1.96 8.69
C GLN A 93 3.88 3.46 8.34
N ALA A 94 3.45 3.83 7.14
CA ALA A 94 3.39 5.23 6.73
C ALA A 94 2.39 6.06 7.56
N LEU A 95 1.18 5.54 7.78
CA LEU A 95 0.12 6.21 8.55
C LEU A 95 0.49 6.41 10.03
N MET A 96 1.23 5.46 10.61
CA MET A 96 1.67 5.52 12.00
C MET A 96 2.96 6.34 12.19
N SER A 97 3.81 6.41 11.16
CA SER A 97 5.03 7.25 11.20
C SER A 97 4.72 8.74 11.25
N THR A 98 3.55 9.17 10.75
CA THR A 98 3.09 10.57 10.90
C THR A 98 2.68 10.93 12.34
N ASP A 99 2.37 9.94 13.19
CA ASP A 99 2.04 10.15 14.61
C ASP A 99 3.28 10.09 15.52
N LEU A 100 4.39 9.52 15.03
CA LEU A 100 5.64 9.39 15.76
C LEU A 100 6.63 10.46 15.29
N SER A 101 6.57 11.62 15.95
CA SER A 101 7.56 12.70 15.84
C SER A 101 8.90 12.30 16.47
N THR A 102 9.57 11.29 15.92
CA THR A 102 11.00 11.04 16.21
C THR A 102 11.61 10.20 15.09
N ASP A 103 12.76 10.65 14.61
CA ASP A 103 13.79 9.86 13.92
C ASP A 103 14.24 8.67 14.78
N GLN A 104 13.37 7.71 15.03
CA GLN A 104 13.78 6.41 15.55
C GLN A 104 14.17 5.53 14.36
N GLN A 105 15.39 5.78 13.91
CA GLN A 105 16.28 4.80 13.29
C GLN A 105 16.06 3.43 13.96
N GLY A 106 15.49 2.48 13.22
CA GLY A 106 15.40 1.09 13.66
C GLY A 106 14.01 0.47 13.74
N CYS A 107 13.01 0.97 13.00
CA CYS A 107 11.80 0.18 12.80
C CYS A 107 12.16 -1.06 11.96
N SER A 108 12.25 -2.20 12.64
CA SER A 108 12.33 -3.53 12.04
C SER A 108 11.17 -3.71 11.06
N ASP A 109 11.40 -4.43 9.97
CA ASP A 109 10.33 -4.78 9.03
C ASP A 109 9.10 -5.32 9.80
N LEU A 110 7.91 -4.75 9.55
CA LEU A 110 6.66 -5.16 10.21
C LEU A 110 6.24 -6.58 9.83
N LEU A 111 6.93 -7.21 8.89
CA LEU A 111 6.66 -8.53 8.37
C LEU A 111 7.96 -9.24 7.97
N ASP A 112 7.92 -10.56 7.90
CA ASP A 112 9.05 -11.34 7.42
C ASP A 112 9.07 -11.34 5.87
N ARG A 113 9.81 -10.38 5.30
CA ARG A 113 9.94 -10.21 3.85
C ARG A 113 10.61 -11.40 3.18
N GLN A 114 11.59 -12.01 3.85
CA GLN A 114 12.30 -13.17 3.31
C GLN A 114 11.33 -14.34 3.16
N ALA A 115 10.58 -14.66 4.22
CA ALA A 115 9.65 -15.78 4.21
C ALA A 115 8.53 -15.60 3.16
N LEU A 116 8.03 -14.38 2.96
CA LEU A 116 7.04 -14.14 1.90
C LEU A 116 7.65 -14.32 0.49
N GLN A 117 8.89 -13.87 0.25
CA GLN A 117 9.55 -14.13 -1.03
C GLN A 117 9.76 -15.63 -1.26
N GLU A 118 10.17 -16.38 -0.24
CA GLU A 118 10.31 -17.84 -0.30
C GLU A 118 8.96 -18.51 -0.59
N TYR A 119 7.87 -18.08 0.04
CA TYR A 119 6.51 -18.55 -0.29
C TYR A 119 6.20 -18.34 -1.76
N ILE A 120 6.47 -17.15 -2.28
CA ILE A 120 6.17 -16.81 -3.67
C ILE A 120 6.97 -17.70 -4.64
N LEU A 121 8.28 -17.79 -4.43
CA LEU A 121 9.20 -18.51 -5.31
C LEU A 121 9.04 -20.03 -5.24
N LEU A 122 8.74 -20.59 -4.06
CA LEU A 122 8.71 -22.03 -3.84
C LEU A 122 7.30 -22.63 -3.86
N ILE A 123 6.28 -21.86 -3.48
CA ILE A 123 4.91 -22.37 -3.26
C ILE A 123 3.95 -21.85 -4.34
N SER A 124 3.94 -20.54 -4.58
CA SER A 124 3.05 -19.90 -5.55
C SER A 124 3.50 -20.05 -7.01
N GLN A 125 4.75 -20.43 -7.26
CA GLN A 125 5.19 -20.87 -8.58
C GLN A 125 5.00 -22.38 -8.74
N ASP A 126 4.43 -22.83 -9.85
CA ASP A 126 4.40 -24.26 -10.16
C ASP A 126 5.77 -24.72 -10.67
N LEU A 127 6.55 -25.31 -9.77
CA LEU A 127 7.88 -25.87 -10.07
C LEU A 127 7.83 -27.36 -10.45
N THR A 128 6.64 -27.94 -10.61
CA THR A 128 6.53 -29.37 -10.96
C THR A 128 6.92 -29.63 -12.42
N PRO A 129 7.36 -30.86 -12.77
CA PRO A 129 7.65 -31.22 -14.17
C PRO A 129 6.47 -31.05 -15.13
N ASN A 130 5.25 -30.94 -14.60
CA ASN A 130 4.02 -30.76 -15.36
C ASN A 130 3.64 -29.27 -15.57
N ALA A 131 4.42 -28.34 -15.03
CA ALA A 131 4.21 -26.92 -15.22
C ALA A 131 4.44 -26.53 -16.69
N LYS A 132 3.37 -26.31 -17.45
CA LYS A 132 3.44 -26.01 -18.90
C LYS A 132 3.10 -24.56 -19.26
N LYS A 133 2.44 -23.81 -18.37
CA LYS A 133 1.83 -22.51 -18.71
C LYS A 133 2.47 -21.30 -18.02
N GLY A 134 3.36 -21.50 -17.05
CA GLY A 134 3.81 -20.43 -16.17
C GLY A 134 2.66 -19.81 -15.37
N GLY A 135 2.90 -18.62 -14.82
CA GLY A 135 1.96 -17.93 -13.93
C GLY A 135 2.11 -18.34 -12.46
N LEU A 136 1.47 -17.56 -11.58
CA LEU A 136 1.48 -17.81 -10.14
C LEU A 136 0.07 -18.20 -9.67
N ARG A 137 0.03 -18.96 -8.58
CA ARG A 137 -1.18 -19.55 -8.01
C ARG A 137 -1.36 -19.19 -6.54
N ASP A 138 -2.60 -19.32 -6.07
CA ASP A 138 -2.99 -19.24 -4.67
C ASP A 138 -2.07 -20.09 -3.76
N LYS A 139 -2.10 -21.41 -3.97
CA LYS A 139 -1.37 -22.42 -3.18
C LYS A 139 -1.13 -23.71 -4.00
N PRO A 140 -0.37 -24.70 -3.52
CA PRO A 140 -0.18 -25.97 -4.22
C PRO A 140 -1.52 -26.63 -4.57
N CYS A 141 -1.55 -27.33 -5.70
CA CYS A 141 -2.73 -27.99 -6.26
C CYS A 141 -3.85 -27.05 -6.76
N THR A 142 -3.64 -25.74 -6.77
CA THR A 142 -4.51 -24.79 -7.49
C THR A 142 -3.90 -24.41 -8.84
N PRO A 143 -4.72 -24.21 -9.90
CA PRO A 143 -4.20 -23.73 -11.17
C PRO A 143 -3.77 -22.25 -11.06
N PRO A 144 -2.72 -21.83 -11.79
CA PRO A 144 -2.37 -20.42 -11.88
C PRO A 144 -3.43 -19.64 -12.67
N ASP A 145 -3.61 -18.37 -12.33
CA ASP A 145 -4.50 -17.44 -13.03
C ASP A 145 -3.92 -16.01 -13.06
N LEU A 146 -4.57 -15.13 -13.83
CA LEU A 146 -4.10 -13.76 -14.02
C LEU A 146 -4.20 -12.91 -12.74
N TYR A 147 -5.20 -13.18 -11.89
CA TYR A 147 -5.42 -12.44 -10.65
C TYR A 147 -4.28 -12.72 -9.66
N HIS A 148 -4.01 -13.99 -9.38
CA HIS A 148 -2.91 -14.41 -8.51
C HIS A 148 -1.57 -14.00 -9.08
N THR A 149 -1.36 -14.17 -10.39
CA THR A 149 -0.12 -13.71 -11.05
C THR A 149 0.14 -12.22 -10.81
N TYR A 150 -0.87 -11.36 -11.00
CA TYR A 150 -0.73 -9.92 -10.81
C TYR A 150 -0.44 -9.54 -9.35
N TYR A 151 -1.25 -10.02 -8.40
CA TYR A 151 -1.08 -9.64 -7.00
C TYR A 151 0.16 -10.25 -6.36
N ILE A 152 0.54 -11.47 -6.73
CA ILE A 152 1.74 -12.11 -6.19
C ILE A 152 3.01 -11.41 -6.70
N LEU A 153 3.06 -10.98 -7.96
CA LEU A 153 4.18 -10.16 -8.46
C LEU A 153 4.26 -8.80 -7.78
N GLY A 154 3.11 -8.16 -7.54
CA GLY A 154 3.07 -6.92 -6.76
C GLY A 154 3.61 -7.10 -5.34
N ALA A 155 3.26 -8.23 -4.70
CA ALA A 155 3.78 -8.59 -3.39
C ALA A 155 5.30 -8.81 -3.43
N LEU A 156 5.80 -9.59 -4.40
CA LEU A 156 7.23 -9.85 -4.58
C LEU A 156 8.02 -8.54 -4.73
N SER A 157 7.53 -7.64 -5.59
CA SER A 157 8.11 -6.31 -5.79
C SER A 157 8.19 -5.52 -4.49
N LEU A 158 7.10 -5.49 -3.71
CA LEU A 158 7.07 -4.75 -2.44
C LEU A 158 8.02 -5.35 -1.39
N MET A 159 8.20 -6.68 -1.38
CA MET A 159 9.12 -7.34 -0.44
C MET A 159 10.59 -7.10 -0.81
N GLN A 160 10.87 -7.00 -2.12
CA GLN A 160 12.21 -6.70 -2.63
C GLN A 160 12.58 -5.24 -2.42
N HIS A 161 11.62 -4.33 -2.55
CA HIS A 161 11.83 -2.88 -2.53
C HIS A 161 10.93 -2.22 -1.47
N PRO A 162 11.34 -2.19 -0.19
CA PRO A 162 10.63 -1.45 0.86
C PRO A 162 10.47 0.02 0.49
N GLN A 163 9.35 0.61 0.90
CA GLN A 163 9.05 2.00 0.57
C GLN A 163 8.58 2.77 1.79
N LYS A 164 8.97 4.05 1.83
CA LYS A 164 8.54 5.01 2.84
C LYS A 164 7.72 6.12 2.22
N HIS A 165 6.77 6.66 2.99
CA HIS A 165 6.08 7.90 2.65
C HIS A 165 6.90 9.08 3.18
N SER A 166 7.66 9.71 2.29
CA SER A 166 8.75 10.62 2.64
C SER A 166 8.25 12.05 2.84
N SER A 167 8.32 12.52 4.10
CA SER A 167 7.93 13.90 4.43
C SER A 167 8.75 14.95 3.67
N GLN A 168 10.04 14.68 3.45
CA GLN A 168 10.91 15.56 2.66
C GLN A 168 10.43 15.63 1.21
N ARG A 169 10.22 14.49 0.56
CA ARG A 169 9.74 14.43 -0.82
C ARG A 169 8.41 15.15 -1.01
N ILE A 170 7.49 14.97 -0.06
CA ILE A 170 6.19 15.65 -0.06
C ILE A 170 6.38 17.17 0.01
N GLN A 171 7.27 17.67 0.88
CA GLN A 171 7.56 19.11 0.97
C GLN A 171 8.15 19.66 -0.33
N GLU A 172 9.09 18.95 -0.94
CA GLU A 172 9.67 19.32 -2.23
C GLU A 172 8.61 19.39 -3.34
N LEU A 173 7.72 18.39 -3.41
CA LEU A 173 6.62 18.36 -4.36
C LEU A 173 5.64 19.53 -4.13
N LYS A 174 5.34 19.87 -2.86
CA LYS A 174 4.49 21.03 -2.54
C LYS A 174 5.11 22.37 -2.95
N GLN A 175 6.42 22.52 -2.78
CA GLN A 175 7.15 23.73 -3.14
C GLN A 175 7.20 23.92 -4.67
N ASN A 176 7.34 22.82 -5.41
CA ASN A 176 7.45 22.83 -6.87
C ASN A 176 6.10 22.73 -7.59
N PHE A 177 4.98 22.59 -6.87
CA PHE A 177 3.65 22.47 -7.45
C PHE A 177 3.25 23.75 -8.18
N LYS A 178 3.03 23.64 -9.50
CA LYS A 178 2.67 24.76 -10.38
C LYS A 178 1.17 25.04 -10.28
N ARG A 179 0.80 26.32 -10.41
CA ARG A 179 -0.61 26.71 -10.52
C ARG A 179 -1.19 26.11 -11.81
N PRO A 180 -2.23 25.27 -11.74
CA PRO A 180 -2.79 24.64 -12.93
C PRO A 180 -3.71 25.59 -13.69
N HIS A 181 -3.91 25.32 -14.98
CA HIS A 181 -5.07 25.83 -15.71
C HIS A 181 -6.32 25.04 -15.29
N TYR A 182 -7.16 25.64 -14.43
CA TYR A 182 -8.30 24.94 -13.84
C TYR A 182 -9.33 24.42 -14.86
N SER A 183 -9.39 24.99 -16.07
CA SER A 183 -10.22 24.47 -17.17
C SER A 183 -9.84 23.06 -17.64
N LYS A 184 -8.65 22.57 -17.28
CA LYS A 184 -8.17 21.21 -17.56
C LYS A 184 -8.27 20.27 -16.34
N CYS A 185 -8.71 20.78 -15.20
CA CYS A 185 -8.65 20.09 -13.92
C CYS A 185 -10.04 19.75 -13.40
N ILE A 186 -10.11 18.78 -12.49
CA ILE A 186 -11.36 18.40 -11.82
C ILE A 186 -11.60 19.37 -10.64
N LEU A 187 -12.68 20.13 -10.71
CA LEU A 187 -13.17 21.04 -9.68
C LEU A 187 -14.49 20.52 -9.09
N GLY A 188 -14.71 20.77 -7.80
CA GLY A 188 -16.03 20.58 -7.19
C GLY A 188 -17.02 21.67 -7.59
N ASP A 189 -18.32 21.36 -7.59
CA ASP A 189 -19.40 22.27 -8.05
C ASP A 189 -19.43 23.64 -7.32
N SER A 190 -18.90 23.71 -6.11
CA SER A 190 -18.83 24.93 -5.29
C SER A 190 -17.42 25.22 -4.79
N GLU A 191 -16.41 24.62 -5.40
CA GLU A 191 -15.02 24.77 -4.98
C GLU A 191 -14.39 26.03 -5.57
N SER A 192 -13.80 26.87 -4.71
CA SER A 192 -13.05 28.03 -5.17
C SER A 192 -11.71 27.60 -5.79
N GLU A 193 -11.16 28.38 -6.73
CA GLU A 193 -9.82 28.10 -7.27
C GLU A 193 -8.73 28.02 -6.20
N SER A 194 -8.87 28.78 -5.11
CA SER A 194 -7.93 28.75 -3.99
C SER A 194 -8.00 27.42 -3.23
N ASP A 195 -9.21 26.93 -2.97
CA ASP A 195 -9.42 25.64 -2.30
C ASP A 195 -8.97 24.49 -3.20
N ALA A 196 -9.29 24.56 -4.49
CA ALA A 196 -8.84 23.61 -5.50
C ALA A 196 -7.31 23.55 -5.56
N PHE A 197 -6.63 24.69 -5.58
CA PHE A 197 -5.16 24.74 -5.57
C PHE A 197 -4.59 24.02 -4.35
N GLN A 198 -5.13 24.30 -3.16
CA GLN A 198 -4.63 23.70 -1.92
C GLN A 198 -4.91 22.19 -1.86
N ARG A 199 -6.13 21.76 -2.21
CA ARG A 199 -6.50 20.34 -2.30
C ARG A 199 -5.62 19.61 -3.31
N MET A 200 -5.48 20.16 -4.51
CA MET A 200 -4.71 19.53 -5.58
C MET A 200 -3.25 19.36 -5.21
N LYS A 201 -2.63 20.42 -4.66
CA LYS A 201 -1.25 20.39 -4.17
C LYS A 201 -1.05 19.32 -3.09
N GLU A 202 -2.00 19.19 -2.15
CA GLU A 202 -1.94 18.19 -1.09
C GLU A 202 -2.04 16.76 -1.63
N ILE A 203 -3.05 16.48 -2.47
CA ILE A 203 -3.24 15.16 -3.07
C ILE A 203 -2.04 14.79 -3.95
N TYR A 204 -1.60 15.71 -4.82
CA TYR A 204 -0.48 15.49 -5.73
C TYR A 204 0.80 15.12 -4.98
N SER A 205 1.17 15.94 -4.00
CA SER A 205 2.39 15.71 -3.22
C SER A 205 2.33 14.44 -2.36
N ARG A 206 1.16 14.10 -1.79
CA ARG A 206 0.99 12.87 -1.00
C ARG A 206 1.04 11.62 -1.87
N VAL A 207 0.39 11.61 -3.02
CA VAL A 207 0.40 10.46 -3.94
C VAL A 207 1.81 10.17 -4.45
N LEU A 208 2.58 11.20 -4.79
CA LEU A 208 3.94 11.06 -5.32
C LEU A 208 5.03 11.04 -4.24
N GLY A 209 4.64 11.07 -2.97
CA GLY A 209 5.52 11.13 -1.81
C GLY A 209 6.17 9.80 -1.41
N TRP A 210 5.90 8.72 -2.12
CA TRP A 210 6.48 7.40 -1.85
C TRP A 210 7.90 7.28 -2.43
N GLU A 211 8.83 6.68 -1.68
CA GLU A 211 10.21 6.47 -2.11
C GLU A 211 10.67 5.06 -1.76
N VAL A 212 11.37 4.40 -2.69
CA VAL A 212 12.05 3.13 -2.44
C VAL A 212 13.26 3.34 -1.54
N GLU A 213 13.35 2.56 -0.48
CA GLU A 213 14.49 2.52 0.45
C GLU A 213 15.58 1.58 -0.09
N LYS A 214 16.40 2.08 -1.01
CA LYS A 214 17.43 1.30 -1.72
C LYS A 214 18.42 0.59 -0.79
N ASP A 215 18.69 1.14 0.38
CA ASP A 215 19.56 0.56 1.39
C ASP A 215 18.95 -0.66 2.10
N LYS A 216 17.66 -0.93 1.90
CA LYS A 216 16.90 -2.04 2.51
C LYS A 216 16.43 -3.09 1.50
N GLU A 217 16.92 -3.01 0.26
CA GLU A 217 16.58 -3.98 -0.77
C GLU A 217 16.96 -5.39 -0.36
N LEU A 218 16.07 -6.34 -0.68
CA LEU A 218 16.26 -7.75 -0.33
C LEU A 218 15.75 -8.62 -1.46
N VAL A 219 16.64 -9.21 -2.25
CA VAL A 219 16.28 -10.19 -3.27
C VAL A 219 16.67 -11.58 -2.79
N VAL A 220 15.67 -12.43 -2.53
CA VAL A 220 15.91 -13.82 -2.09
C VAL A 220 16.29 -14.70 -3.28
N GLY A 221 17.38 -15.46 -3.12
CA GLY A 221 17.84 -16.43 -4.12
C GLY A 221 18.77 -15.81 -5.16
N LEU A 222 18.43 -15.97 -6.44
CA LEU A 222 19.24 -15.46 -7.55
C LEU A 222 18.93 -13.98 -7.79
N VAL A 223 19.93 -13.21 -8.24
CA VAL A 223 19.74 -11.81 -8.66
C VAL A 223 18.69 -11.70 -9.78
N SER A 224 18.56 -12.73 -10.62
CA SER A 224 17.53 -12.81 -11.66
C SER A 224 16.09 -12.95 -11.14
N ASN A 225 15.89 -13.10 -9.82
CA ASN A 225 14.56 -13.10 -9.21
C ASN A 225 14.02 -11.68 -8.97
N GLU A 226 14.83 -10.65 -9.17
CA GLU A 226 14.44 -9.25 -9.02
C GLU A 226 13.29 -8.89 -9.99
N VAL A 227 12.30 -8.17 -9.49
CA VAL A 227 11.21 -7.59 -10.27
C VAL A 227 11.13 -6.09 -10.02
N GLU A 228 10.70 -5.32 -11.01
CA GLU A 228 10.64 -3.86 -10.90
C GLU A 228 9.75 -3.37 -9.73
N PRO A 229 10.11 -2.26 -9.05
CA PRO A 229 9.32 -1.69 -7.98
C PRO A 229 7.96 -1.17 -8.48
N VAL A 230 6.90 -1.50 -7.73
CA VAL A 230 5.53 -0.99 -7.93
C VAL A 230 5.13 -0.10 -6.76
N HIS A 231 4.22 0.84 -6.99
CA HIS A 231 3.71 1.72 -5.95
C HIS A 231 2.85 0.94 -4.93
N PRO A 232 3.05 1.12 -3.61
CA PRO A 232 2.50 0.25 -2.55
C PRO A 232 0.97 0.33 -2.42
N ILE A 233 0.37 1.40 -2.95
CA ILE A 233 -1.09 1.58 -2.96
C ILE A 233 -1.71 1.15 -4.30
N PHE A 234 -1.15 1.59 -5.42
CA PHE A 234 -1.81 1.47 -6.74
C PHE A 234 -1.37 0.22 -7.54
N ASN A 235 -0.36 -0.52 -7.06
CA ASN A 235 0.18 -1.73 -7.71
C ASN A 235 0.58 -1.53 -9.18
N ILE A 236 1.08 -0.34 -9.52
CA ILE A 236 1.61 -0.03 -10.85
C ILE A 236 2.94 0.73 -10.69
N LYS A 237 3.71 0.83 -11.77
CA LYS A 237 5.00 1.54 -11.75
C LYS A 237 4.84 2.98 -11.27
N GLN A 238 5.79 3.44 -10.45
CA GLN A 238 5.78 4.81 -9.93
C GLN A 238 5.80 5.87 -11.04
N GLU A 239 6.54 5.62 -12.14
CA GLU A 239 6.56 6.48 -13.33
C GLU A 239 5.18 6.63 -13.98
N ALA A 240 4.39 5.55 -14.05
CA ALA A 240 3.05 5.60 -14.62
C ALA A 240 2.12 6.50 -13.77
N ILE A 241 2.28 6.47 -12.45
CA ILE A 241 1.53 7.34 -11.53
C ILE A 241 1.98 8.78 -11.68
N GLN A 242 3.29 9.04 -11.75
CA GLN A 242 3.84 10.37 -11.99
C GLN A 242 3.25 10.98 -13.28
N ASN A 243 3.30 10.25 -14.39
CA ASN A 243 2.74 10.68 -15.67
C ASN A 243 1.22 10.98 -15.59
N LEU A 244 0.46 10.12 -14.89
CA LEU A 244 -0.98 10.31 -14.69
C LEU A 244 -1.26 11.57 -13.86
N MET A 245 -0.54 11.74 -12.75
CA MET A 245 -0.70 12.89 -11.86
C MET A 245 -0.30 14.18 -12.57
N ASP A 246 0.81 14.20 -13.31
CA ASP A 246 1.26 15.38 -14.03
C ASP A 246 0.29 15.81 -15.13
N TYR A 247 -0.36 14.85 -15.77
CA TYR A 247 -1.37 15.12 -16.79
C TYR A 247 -2.64 15.74 -16.17
N PHE A 248 -3.27 15.07 -15.20
CA PHE A 248 -4.55 15.51 -14.64
C PHE A 248 -4.44 16.71 -13.69
N TYR A 249 -3.25 17.01 -13.20
CA TYR A 249 -2.97 18.18 -12.36
C TYR A 249 -2.27 19.30 -13.15
N ASP A 250 -2.16 19.18 -14.48
CA ASP A 250 -1.55 20.18 -15.38
C ASP A 250 -0.15 20.60 -14.90
N GLN A 251 0.70 19.65 -14.51
CA GLN A 251 2.07 19.91 -14.04
C GLN A 251 3.12 19.81 -15.14
N ASN A 252 2.76 19.30 -16.33
CA ASN A 252 3.59 19.25 -17.54
C ASN A 252 3.77 20.61 -18.25
N GLN A 253 3.42 21.72 -17.61
CA GLN A 253 3.57 23.05 -18.19
C GLN A 253 5.05 23.34 -18.47
N ALA A 254 5.35 23.82 -19.69
CA ALA A 254 6.66 24.39 -20.00
C ALA A 254 6.95 25.54 -19.03
N ASN A 255 8.20 25.62 -18.57
CA ASN A 255 8.67 26.74 -17.74
C ASN A 255 8.62 28.06 -18.50
#